data_AF-A0A0D0DGZ3-F1
#
_entry.id   AF-A0A0D0DGZ3-F1
#
_cell.length_a   1.000
_cell.length_b   1.000
_cell.length_c   1.000
_cell.angle_alpha   90.00
_cell.angle_beta   90.00
_cell.angle_gamma   90.00
#
_symmetry.space_group_name_H-M   'P 1'
#
loop_
_entity.id
_entity.type
_entity.pdbx_description
1 polymer ?
#
loop_
_entity_poly.entity_id
_entity_poly.type
_entity_poly.pdbx_seq_one_letter_code
_entity_poly.pdbx_strand_id
1 'polypeptide(L)'
;MQFFLMLLASITSLSIHTLVGVHANCAVCPPEIAGEWNSKTCVSKSGHTFCYYLSDEVYCAYTSSGQRTQGVAYKCPRAVEQTQIGCNPC
;
A
#
# COMPACT_ATOMS: atom_id res chain seq x y z
N MET A 1 19.64 -39.20 20.13
CA MET A 1 18.55 -38.27 20.51
C MET A 1 18.96 -36.78 20.43
N GLN A 2 20.03 -36.39 19.74
CA GLN A 2 20.58 -35.01 19.82
C GLN A 2 20.37 -34.17 18.56
N PHE A 3 20.21 -34.80 17.39
CA PHE A 3 19.96 -34.08 16.13
C PHE A 3 18.56 -33.47 16.02
N PHE A 4 17.55 -34.10 16.63
CA PHE A 4 16.17 -33.62 16.58
C PHE A 4 15.95 -32.32 17.37
N LEU A 5 16.66 -32.14 18.49
CA LEU A 5 16.54 -30.94 19.32
C LEU A 5 17.17 -29.70 18.66
N MET A 6 18.26 -29.89 17.90
CA MET A 6 18.90 -28.81 17.16
C MET A 6 18.04 -28.33 15.99
N LEU A 7 17.34 -29.25 15.33
CA LEU A 7 16.48 -28.94 14.18
C LEU A 7 15.19 -28.21 14.59
N LEU A 8 14.66 -28.50 15.78
CA LEU A 8 13.53 -27.77 16.36
C LEU A 8 13.90 -26.31 16.71
N ALA A 9 15.11 -26.05 17.21
CA ALA A 9 15.57 -24.70 17.54
C ALA A 9 15.79 -23.81 16.29
N SER A 10 16.14 -24.39 15.14
CA SER A 10 16.28 -23.63 13.89
C SER A 10 14.93 -23.30 13.24
N ILE A 11 13.90 -24.16 13.38
CA ILE A 11 12.54 -23.90 12.87
C ILE A 11 11.83 -22.78 13.66
N THR A 12 12.06 -22.70 14.98
CA THR A 12 11.50 -21.61 15.80
C THR A 12 12.18 -20.26 15.53
N SER A 13 13.46 -20.25 15.12
CA SER A 13 14.16 -19.03 14.71
C SER A 13 13.66 -18.47 13.37
N LEU A 14 13.25 -19.35 12.44
CA LEU A 14 12.81 -18.94 11.10
C LEU A 14 11.36 -18.40 11.06
N SER A 15 10.52 -18.79 12.03
CA SER A 15 9.09 -18.45 12.03
C SER A 15 8.74 -17.01 12.43
N ILE A 16 9.73 -16.17 12.77
CA ILE A 16 9.49 -14.79 13.24
C ILE A 16 9.60 -13.76 12.09
N HIS A 17 10.09 -14.14 10.91
CA HIS A 17 10.40 -13.19 9.84
C HIS A 17 9.25 -12.89 8.85
N THR A 18 8.07 -13.50 9.02
CA THR A 18 6.93 -13.30 8.10
C THR A 18 5.80 -12.46 8.68
N LEU A 19 5.97 -11.88 9.88
CA LEU A 19 4.97 -11.03 10.52
C LEU A 19 5.41 -9.57 10.66
N VAL A 20 6.15 -9.04 9.70
CA VAL A 20 6.02 -7.61 9.38
C VAL A 20 4.80 -7.44 8.50
N GLY A 21 3.62 -7.72 9.07
CA GLY A 21 2.40 -7.06 8.66
C GLY A 21 2.61 -5.58 8.94
N VAL A 22 3.23 -4.91 7.98
CA VAL A 22 3.51 -3.48 8.05
C VAL A 22 2.15 -2.84 8.31
N HIS A 23 1.96 -2.24 9.48
CA HIS A 23 0.91 -1.25 9.71
C HIS A 23 1.22 -0.03 8.84
N ALA A 24 1.24 -0.23 7.52
CA ALA A 24 1.48 0.79 6.55
C ALA A 24 0.17 1.55 6.45
N ASN A 25 0.17 2.76 6.96
CA ASN A 25 -0.94 3.66 6.76
C ASN A 25 -0.89 4.12 5.30
N CYS A 26 -1.88 3.74 4.50
CA CYS A 26 -1.96 4.14 3.10
C CYS A 26 -3.14 5.08 2.87
N ALA A 27 -2.96 6.01 1.94
CA ALA A 27 -4.04 6.88 1.49
C ALA A 27 -5.15 6.07 0.82
N VAL A 28 -6.41 6.45 1.05
CA VAL A 28 -7.58 5.87 0.38
C VAL A 28 -7.75 6.56 -0.98
N CYS A 29 -7.71 5.78 -2.05
CA CYS A 29 -7.96 6.30 -3.39
C CYS A 29 -9.43 6.73 -3.54
N PRO A 30 -9.71 7.93 -4.06
CA PRO A 30 -11.08 8.33 -4.37
C PRO A 30 -11.69 7.36 -5.37
N PRO A 31 -12.94 6.92 -5.15
CA PRO A 31 -13.58 5.88 -5.97
C PRO A 31 -13.76 6.32 -7.42
N GLU A 32 -14.00 7.61 -7.63
CA GLU A 32 -14.15 8.22 -8.94
C GLU A 32 -13.43 9.57 -8.95
N ILE A 33 -12.73 9.87 -10.04
CA ILE A 33 -12.14 11.16 -10.31
C ILE A 33 -12.36 11.52 -11.77
N ALA A 34 -12.87 12.73 -12.02
CA ALA A 34 -13.06 13.26 -13.38
C ALA A 34 -13.85 12.34 -14.33
N GLY A 35 -14.86 11.63 -13.81
CA GLY A 35 -15.68 10.71 -14.58
C GLY A 35 -15.08 9.30 -14.74
N GLU A 36 -13.93 9.02 -14.12
CA GLU A 36 -13.26 7.73 -14.22
C GLU A 36 -13.21 7.02 -12.88
N TRP A 37 -13.52 5.73 -12.89
CA TRP A 37 -13.47 4.87 -11.73
C TRP A 37 -12.04 4.44 -11.41
N ASN A 38 -11.73 4.31 -10.12
CA ASN A 38 -10.47 3.72 -9.69
C ASN A 38 -10.39 2.27 -10.20
N SER A 39 -9.38 1.98 -11.00
CA SER A 39 -9.14 0.66 -11.58
C SER A 39 -8.14 -0.13 -10.74
N LYS A 40 -7.13 0.55 -10.18
CA LYS A 40 -6.06 -0.07 -9.41
C LYS A 40 -5.55 0.88 -8.33
N THR A 41 -5.22 0.29 -7.19
CA THR A 41 -4.54 0.95 -6.08
C THR A 41 -3.34 0.12 -5.66
N CYS A 42 -2.18 0.76 -5.48
CA CYS A 42 -1.02 0.10 -4.91
C CYS A 42 -0.13 1.06 -4.11
N VAL A 43 0.71 0.55 -3.22
CA VAL A 43 1.54 1.32 -2.30
C VAL A 43 3.02 1.01 -2.54
N SER A 44 3.88 2.03 -2.65
CA SER A 44 5.32 1.81 -2.75
C SER A 44 5.93 1.36 -1.42
N LYS A 45 7.15 0.81 -1.48
CA LYS A 45 7.98 0.55 -0.28
C LYS A 45 8.24 1.79 0.58
N SER A 46 8.17 2.98 -0.02
CA SER A 46 8.28 4.27 0.68
C SER A 46 6.97 4.77 1.29
N GLY A 47 5.86 4.03 1.13
CA GLY A 47 4.56 4.38 1.70
C GLY A 47 3.73 5.36 0.86
N HIS A 48 4.08 5.58 -0.41
CA HIS A 48 3.25 6.38 -1.31
C HIS A 48 2.14 5.51 -1.90
N THR A 49 0.90 5.99 -1.84
CA THR A 49 -0.22 5.36 -2.54
C THR A 49 -0.30 5.89 -3.96
N PHE A 50 -0.44 4.98 -4.91
CA PHE A 50 -0.74 5.24 -6.32
C PHE A 50 -2.16 4.78 -6.64
N CYS A 51 -2.95 5.68 -7.19
CA CYS A 51 -4.31 5.47 -7.64
C CYS A 51 -4.35 5.59 -9.16
N TYR A 52 -4.70 4.51 -9.85
CA TYR A 52 -4.90 4.48 -11.30
C TYR A 52 -6.39 4.43 -11.61
N TYR A 53 -6.79 5.13 -12.66
CA TYR A 53 -8.16 5.24 -13.12
C TYR A 53 -8.31 4.61 -14.51
N LEU A 54 -9.54 4.33 -14.93
CA LEU A 54 -9.82 3.51 -16.13
C LEU A 54 -9.09 3.93 -17.42
N SER A 55 -8.81 5.22 -17.63
CA SER A 55 -8.08 5.67 -18.82
C SER A 55 -6.56 5.44 -18.76
N ASP A 56 -6.01 5.11 -17.58
CA ASP A 56 -4.58 5.18 -17.21
C ASP A 56 -3.89 6.55 -17.45
N GLU A 57 -4.54 7.50 -18.15
CA GLU A 57 -4.12 8.90 -18.30
C GLU A 57 -4.32 9.70 -17.00
N VAL A 58 -5.29 9.27 -16.19
CA VAL A 58 -5.55 9.83 -14.87
C VAL A 58 -4.92 8.93 -13.82
N TYR A 59 -3.93 9.48 -13.11
CA TYR A 59 -3.42 8.89 -11.88
C TYR A 59 -3.26 9.95 -10.80
N CYS A 60 -3.33 9.51 -9.55
CA CYS A 60 -3.04 10.31 -8.37
C CYS A 60 -2.02 9.60 -7.49
N ALA A 61 -1.11 10.35 -6.90
CA ALA A 61 -0.15 9.85 -5.92
C ALA A 61 -0.31 10.62 -4.60
N TYR A 62 -0.30 9.89 -3.50
CA TYR A 62 -0.47 10.42 -2.15
C TYR A 62 0.65 9.93 -1.24
N THR A 63 1.01 10.71 -0.23
CA THR A 63 1.82 10.24 0.90
C THR A 63 1.03 9.25 1.76
N SER A 64 1.71 8.57 2.67
CA SER A 64 1.09 7.78 3.75
C SER A 64 0.18 8.60 4.67
N SER A 65 0.36 9.92 4.68
CA SER A 65 -0.51 10.88 5.38
C SER A 65 -1.70 11.36 4.54
N GLY A 66 -1.95 10.76 3.38
CA GLY A 66 -3.06 11.12 2.50
C GLY A 66 -2.89 12.44 1.77
N GLN A 67 -1.72 13.08 1.81
CA GLN A 67 -1.46 14.34 1.11
C GLN A 67 -1.02 14.07 -0.32
N ARG A 68 -1.60 14.79 -1.28
CA ARG A 68 -1.27 14.58 -2.69
C ARG A 68 0.16 15.02 -3.00
N THR A 69 0.96 14.11 -3.52
CA THR A 69 2.33 14.38 -4.01
C THR A 69 2.36 14.64 -5.50
N GLN A 70 1.60 13.87 -6.28
CA GLN A 70 1.61 13.91 -7.73
C GLN A 70 0.26 13.49 -8.29
N GLY A 71 0.08 13.66 -9.60
CA GLY A 71 -1.14 13.32 -10.32
C GLY A 71 -1.59 14.47 -11.20
N VAL A 72 -2.63 14.22 -11.99
CA VAL A 72 -3.21 15.25 -12.86
C VAL A 72 -3.80 16.34 -11.98
N ALA A 73 -3.03 17.42 -11.77
CA ALA A 73 -3.12 18.28 -10.58
C ALA A 73 -4.44 19.04 -10.39
N TYR A 74 -5.32 19.06 -11.39
CA TYR A 74 -6.65 19.66 -11.28
C TYR A 74 -7.76 18.64 -10.97
N LYS A 75 -7.51 17.33 -11.18
CA LYS A 75 -8.49 16.27 -10.99
C LYS A 75 -8.38 15.60 -9.61
N CYS A 76 -7.16 15.42 -9.10
CA CYS A 76 -6.91 14.75 -7.83
C CYS A 76 -7.21 15.64 -6.61
N PRO A 77 -7.98 15.17 -5.61
CA PRO A 77 -8.12 15.83 -4.31
C PRO A 77 -6.77 16.19 -3.67
N ARG A 78 -6.73 17.29 -2.92
CA ARG A 78 -5.50 17.72 -2.22
C ARG A 78 -5.12 16.76 -1.08
N ALA A 79 -6.13 16.22 -0.40
CA ALA A 79 -5.99 15.30 0.70
C ALA A 79 -7.08 14.24 0.64
N VAL A 80 -6.77 13.05 1.14
CA VAL A 80 -7.70 11.91 1.26
C VAL A 80 -7.55 11.25 2.61
N GLU A 81 -8.56 10.47 2.97
CA GLU A 81 -8.56 9.62 4.17
C GLU A 81 -7.45 8.57 4.12
N GLN A 82 -7.21 7.92 5.26
CA GLN A 82 -6.17 6.91 5.42
C GLN A 82 -6.78 5.60 5.91
N THR A 83 -6.19 4.47 5.53
CA THR A 83 -6.51 3.14 6.05
C THR A 83 -5.24 2.37 6.38
N GLN A 84 -5.36 1.48 7.38
CA GLN A 84 -4.30 0.55 7.76
C GLN A 84 -4.51 -0.86 7.17
N ILE A 85 -5.65 -1.10 6.54
CA ILE A 85 -6.06 -2.40 6.00
C ILE A 85 -6.16 -2.30 4.48
N GLY A 86 -5.60 -3.28 3.77
CA GLY A 86 -5.71 -3.38 2.30
C GLY A 86 -4.66 -2.60 1.52
N CYS A 87 -3.56 -2.21 2.14
CA CYS A 87 -2.44 -1.55 1.48
C CYS A 87 -1.63 -2.57 0.66
N ASN A 88 -2.06 -2.83 -0.57
CA ASN A 88 -1.38 -3.76 -1.47
C ASN A 88 -0.12 -3.11 -2.07
N PRO A 89 1.04 -3.78 -2.07
CA PRO A 89 2.23 -3.24 -2.69
C PRO A 89 2.09 -3.15 -4.22
N CYS A 90 2.76 -2.15 -4.80
CA CYS A 90 3.18 -2.21 -6.21
C CYS A 90 4.37 -3.18 -6.32
#